data_AF-A0A2G9TLV2-F1
#
_entry.id   AF-A0A2G9TLV2-F1
#
_cell.length_a   1.000
_cell.length_b   1.000
_cell.length_c   1.000
_cell.angle_alpha   90.00
_cell.angle_beta   90.00
_cell.angle_gamma   90.00
#
_symmetry.space_group_name_H-M   'P 1'
#
loop_
_entity.id
_entity.type
_entity.pdbx_description
1 polymer ?
#
loop_
_entity_poly.entity_id
_entity_poly.type
_entity_poly.pdbx_seq_one_letter_code
_entity_poly.pdbx_strand_id
1 'polypeptide(L)'
;DSAKALAVAGLEVVGRDRYGVFPIMGKLTNVSGLTEEKANSAKEVSHLVRILGLKYGVDYSEPKNRRTLRYGGIIILTDQDEDGSHIKGLIINFLHTFWPQLLRNGFVQSFRTPLLKFRHEDDNDDLRIRLVFDKRRSDDRKQWITERLVAVDQVLFDPMGRLKHYATVSDIMREHFRVRRQKYEERKDYETRMLDAQRRRLENQ
;
A
#
# COMPACT_ATOMS: atom_id res chain seq x y z
N ASP A 1 15.05 4.25 -1.20
CA ASP A 1 15.27 5.71 -1.28
C ASP A 1 14.44 6.45 -2.33
N SER A 2 13.99 5.81 -3.42
CA SER A 2 13.16 6.44 -4.47
C SER A 2 11.87 7.12 -3.95
N ALA A 3 11.02 6.40 -3.21
CA ALA A 3 9.76 6.97 -2.69
C ALA A 3 9.98 8.09 -1.66
N LYS A 4 11.08 8.04 -0.91
CA LYS A 4 11.45 9.11 0.05
C LYS A 4 11.84 10.38 -0.68
N ALA A 5 12.67 10.28 -1.72
CA ALA A 5 13.09 11.43 -2.52
C ALA A 5 11.87 12.16 -3.11
N LEU A 6 10.89 11.40 -3.62
CA LEU A 6 9.65 11.96 -4.10
C LEU A 6 8.87 12.69 -3.00
N ALA A 7 8.66 12.03 -1.86
CA ALA A 7 7.89 12.61 -0.78
C ALA A 7 8.53 13.91 -0.29
N VAL A 8 9.86 13.97 -0.23
CA VAL A 8 10.61 15.19 0.11
C VAL A 8 10.45 16.28 -0.95
N ALA A 9 10.51 15.96 -2.25
CA ALA A 9 10.24 16.93 -3.31
C ALA A 9 8.79 17.46 -3.24
N GLY A 10 7.83 16.59 -2.94
CA GLY A 10 6.44 16.97 -2.70
C GLY A 10 6.28 17.96 -1.54
N LEU A 11 7.03 17.77 -0.45
CA LEU A 11 7.03 18.67 0.71
C LEU A 11 7.49 20.10 0.37
N GLU A 12 8.36 20.28 -0.62
CA GLU A 12 8.78 21.63 -1.04
C GLU A 12 7.62 22.43 -1.65
N VAL A 13 6.67 21.73 -2.27
CA VAL A 13 5.48 22.33 -2.89
C VAL A 13 4.36 22.55 -1.86
N VAL A 14 4.09 21.56 -1.00
CA VAL A 14 2.95 21.62 -0.05
C VAL A 14 3.29 22.27 1.30
N GLY A 15 4.58 22.49 1.57
CA GLY A 15 5.10 22.99 2.83
C GLY A 15 5.27 21.91 3.91
N ARG A 16 6.12 22.21 4.89
CA ARG A 16 6.50 21.28 5.98
C ARG A 16 5.66 21.43 7.25
N ASP A 17 4.77 22.42 7.31
CA ASP A 17 4.00 22.73 8.52
C ASP A 17 2.94 21.66 8.84
N ARG A 18 2.39 21.01 7.79
CA ARG A 18 1.26 20.08 7.91
C ARG A 18 1.60 18.65 7.49
N TYR A 19 2.77 18.42 6.91
CA TYR A 19 3.15 17.15 6.30
C TYR A 19 4.53 16.71 6.78
N GLY A 20 4.62 15.46 7.22
CA GLY A 20 5.87 14.79 7.58
C GLY A 20 6.07 13.54 6.73
N VAL A 21 7.34 13.15 6.55
CA VAL A 21 7.72 11.97 5.75
C VAL A 21 8.52 11.01 6.62
N PHE A 22 8.11 9.75 6.63
CA PHE A 22 8.81 8.67 7.33
C PHE A 22 9.04 7.49 6.37
N PRO A 23 10.30 7.14 6.06
CA PRO A 23 10.60 5.99 5.22
C PRO A 23 10.52 4.69 6.03
N ILE A 24 9.70 3.74 5.59
CA ILE A 24 9.68 2.38 6.15
C ILE A 24 10.76 1.56 5.46
N MET A 25 11.60 0.90 6.26
CA MET A 25 12.68 0.04 5.75
C MET A 25 12.18 -1.39 5.59
N GLY A 26 11.92 -1.80 4.34
CA GLY A 26 11.44 -3.16 4.02
C GLY A 26 9.96 -3.37 4.33
N LYS A 27 9.57 -4.62 4.63
CA LYS A 27 8.18 -4.98 4.95
C LYS A 27 7.93 -4.80 6.44
N LEU A 28 6.83 -4.11 6.79
CA LEU A 28 6.39 -3.99 8.17
C LEU A 28 6.10 -5.38 8.76
N THR A 29 6.51 -5.63 10.01
CA THR A 29 6.21 -6.89 10.69
C THR A 29 4.70 -7.12 10.76
N ASN A 30 4.26 -8.33 10.40
CA ASN A 30 2.85 -8.69 10.56
C ASN A 30 2.52 -8.83 12.05
N VAL A 31 1.65 -7.95 12.54
CA VAL A 31 1.27 -7.87 13.96
C VAL A 31 0.01 -8.68 14.31
N SER A 32 -0.65 -9.31 13.34
CA SER A 32 -1.85 -10.10 13.61
C SER A 32 -1.55 -11.24 14.58
N GLY A 33 -2.30 -11.30 15.68
CA GLY A 33 -2.10 -12.30 16.73
C GLY A 33 -0.88 -12.09 17.62
N LEU A 34 -0.18 -10.95 17.50
CA LEU A 34 0.89 -10.59 18.43
C LEU A 34 0.34 -9.79 19.62
N THR A 35 0.98 -9.94 20.78
CA THR A 35 0.76 -9.05 21.92
C THR A 35 1.32 -7.67 21.64
N GLU A 36 0.82 -6.66 22.37
CA GLU A 36 1.26 -5.27 22.24
C GLU A 36 2.78 -5.14 22.45
N GLU A 37 3.31 -5.81 23.47
CA GLU A 37 4.74 -5.86 23.80
C GLU A 37 5.58 -6.44 22.65
N LYS A 38 5.13 -7.57 22.09
CA LYS A 38 5.86 -8.23 21.00
C LYS A 38 5.78 -7.42 19.72
N ALA A 39 4.67 -6.76 19.44
CA ALA A 39 4.56 -5.84 18.32
C ALA A 39 5.49 -4.63 18.49
N ASN A 40 5.53 -4.04 19.69
CA ASN A 40 6.39 -2.89 19.99
C ASN A 40 7.89 -3.22 20.00
N SER A 41 8.27 -4.50 20.13
CA SER A 41 9.66 -4.93 20.01
C SER A 41 10.23 -4.73 18.60
N ALA A 42 9.37 -4.68 17.57
CA ALA A 42 9.76 -4.38 16.22
C ALA A 42 10.02 -2.87 16.06
N LYS A 43 11.24 -2.51 15.63
CA LYS A 43 11.70 -1.11 15.52
C LYS A 43 10.75 -0.23 14.70
N GLU A 44 10.37 -0.68 13.51
CA GLU A 44 9.46 0.06 12.61
C GLU A 44 8.08 0.30 13.24
N VAL A 45 7.53 -0.70 13.94
CA VAL A 45 6.25 -0.58 14.65
C VAL A 45 6.38 0.45 15.76
N SER A 46 7.44 0.36 16.58
CA SER A 46 7.71 1.32 17.66
C SER A 46 7.86 2.75 17.13
N HIS A 47 8.54 2.93 16.00
CA HIS A 47 8.67 4.23 15.35
C HIS A 47 7.31 4.79 14.92
N LEU A 48 6.48 3.99 14.24
CA LEU A 48 5.15 4.43 13.80
C LEU A 48 4.25 4.82 14.99
N VAL A 49 4.26 4.03 16.07
CA VAL A 49 3.50 4.35 17.30
C VAL A 49 3.95 5.70 17.87
N ARG A 50 5.26 5.93 17.97
CA ARG A 50 5.82 7.19 18.52
C ARG A 50 5.54 8.39 17.61
N ILE A 51 5.71 8.25 16.30
CA ILE A 51 5.52 9.31 15.31
C ILE A 51 4.07 9.76 15.25
N LEU A 52 3.13 8.80 15.28
CA LEU A 52 1.71 9.11 15.24
C LEU A 52 1.15 9.53 16.61
N GLY A 53 1.89 9.28 17.70
CA GLY A 53 1.43 9.54 19.06
C GLY A 53 0.37 8.54 19.52
N LEU A 54 0.43 7.31 19.00
CA LEU A 54 -0.52 6.25 19.33
C LEU A 54 -0.21 5.67 20.71
N LYS A 55 -1.28 5.22 21.37
CA LYS A 55 -1.26 4.58 22.69
C LYS A 55 -2.15 3.35 22.61
N TYR A 56 -1.62 2.22 23.07
CA TYR A 56 -2.34 0.96 23.13
C TYR A 56 -3.50 1.05 24.14
N GLY A 57 -4.58 0.28 23.89
CA GLY A 57 -5.80 0.29 24.71
C GLY A 57 -6.66 1.57 24.63
N VAL A 58 -6.27 2.58 23.86
CA VAL A 58 -7.03 3.84 23.72
C VAL A 58 -8.00 3.78 22.55
N ASP A 59 -9.27 4.15 22.78
CA ASP A 59 -10.24 4.33 21.71
C ASP A 59 -10.11 5.72 21.08
N TYR A 60 -9.89 5.76 19.77
CA TYR A 60 -9.73 6.98 18.95
C TYR A 60 -11.02 7.35 18.20
N SER A 61 -12.13 6.68 18.50
CA SER A 61 -13.47 7.11 18.08
C SER A 61 -13.85 8.42 18.78
N GLU A 62 -13.38 8.61 20.02
CA GLU A 62 -13.59 9.80 20.81
C GLU A 62 -12.79 11.01 20.29
N PRO A 63 -13.42 12.18 20.10
CA PRO A 63 -12.73 13.40 19.66
C PRO A 63 -11.59 13.84 20.59
N LYS A 64 -11.73 13.59 21.91
CA LYS A 64 -10.70 13.95 22.90
C LYS A 64 -9.41 13.17 22.66
N ASN A 65 -9.51 11.87 22.47
CA ASN A 65 -8.36 10.99 22.21
C ASN A 65 -7.79 11.24 20.82
N ARG A 66 -8.63 11.53 19.82
CA ARG A 66 -8.16 11.85 18.47
C ARG A 66 -7.29 13.10 18.41
N ARG A 67 -7.54 14.09 19.28
CA ARG A 67 -6.71 15.30 19.41
C ARG A 67 -5.35 15.06 20.05
N THR A 68 -5.13 13.91 20.69
CA THR A 68 -3.80 13.58 21.27
C THR A 68 -2.84 13.00 20.24
N LEU A 69 -3.32 12.64 19.05
CA LEU A 69 -2.48 12.18 17.95
C LEU A 69 -1.59 13.32 17.44
N ARG A 70 -0.36 12.98 17.04
CA ARG A 70 0.58 13.97 16.45
C ARG A 70 0.21 14.33 15.02
N TYR A 71 -0.47 13.42 14.31
CA TYR A 71 -0.93 13.61 12.94
C TYR A 71 -2.40 13.22 12.81
N GLY A 72 -3.15 13.97 11.99
CA GLY A 72 -4.58 13.73 11.76
C GLY A 72 -4.90 12.58 10.80
N GLY A 73 -3.88 12.04 10.13
CA GLY A 73 -3.99 10.95 9.17
C GLY A 73 -2.63 10.53 8.62
N ILE A 74 -2.64 9.44 7.84
CA ILE A 74 -1.48 8.90 7.14
C ILE A 74 -1.76 8.81 5.65
N ILE A 75 -0.73 9.08 4.85
CA ILE A 75 -0.72 8.85 3.41
C ILE A 75 0.30 7.76 3.14
N ILE A 76 -0.14 6.62 2.62
CA ILE A 76 0.72 5.50 2.24
C ILE A 76 1.20 5.73 0.82
N LEU A 77 2.50 5.94 0.68
CA LEU A 77 3.19 6.10 -0.60
C LEU A 77 3.99 4.82 -0.88
N THR A 78 3.57 4.05 -1.86
CA THR A 78 4.24 2.81 -2.29
C THR A 78 4.23 2.71 -3.81
N ASP A 79 5.16 1.94 -4.36
CA ASP A 79 5.17 1.59 -5.77
C ASP A 79 3.90 0.80 -6.16
N GLN A 80 3.50 0.89 -7.42
CA GLN A 80 2.33 0.19 -7.96
C GLN A 80 2.69 -1.21 -8.45
N ASP A 81 3.23 -2.01 -7.54
CA ASP A 81 3.57 -3.41 -7.75
C ASP A 81 2.97 -4.31 -6.65
N GLU A 82 3.30 -5.61 -6.70
CA GLU A 82 2.82 -6.58 -5.72
C GLU A 82 3.39 -6.31 -4.32
N ASP A 83 4.65 -5.87 -4.23
CA ASP A 83 5.32 -5.59 -2.96
C ASP A 83 4.79 -4.33 -2.28
N GLY A 84 4.53 -3.26 -3.02
CA GLY A 84 3.87 -2.04 -2.54
C GLY A 84 2.45 -2.33 -2.04
N SER A 85 1.70 -3.17 -2.77
CA SER A 85 0.39 -3.65 -2.33
C SER A 85 0.46 -4.45 -1.02
N HIS A 86 1.51 -5.25 -0.84
CA HIS A 86 1.76 -6.00 0.39
C HIS A 86 2.12 -5.06 1.56
N ILE A 87 3.03 -4.11 1.37
CA ILE A 87 3.40 -3.11 2.39
C ILE A 87 2.17 -2.32 2.84
N LYS A 88 1.36 -1.83 1.89
CA LYS A 88 0.09 -1.15 2.16
C LYS A 88 -0.84 -2.02 3.02
N GLY A 89 -0.97 -3.30 2.65
CA GLY A 89 -1.76 -4.27 3.41
C GLY A 89 -1.27 -4.46 4.85
N LEU A 90 0.04 -4.51 5.07
CA LEU A 90 0.64 -4.66 6.40
C LEU A 90 0.41 -3.44 7.29
N ILE A 91 0.52 -2.22 6.76
CA ILE A 91 0.23 -0.98 7.49
C ILE A 91 -1.26 -0.93 7.88
N ILE A 92 -2.15 -1.25 6.95
CA ILE A 92 -3.60 -1.31 7.22
C ILE A 92 -3.90 -2.37 8.27
N ASN A 93 -3.25 -3.55 8.19
CA ASN A 93 -3.39 -4.62 9.17
C ASN A 93 -2.91 -4.20 10.56
N PHE A 94 -1.81 -3.45 10.63
CA PHE A 94 -1.29 -2.88 11.88
C PHE A 94 -2.31 -1.97 12.56
N LEU A 95 -2.89 -1.02 11.80
CA LEU A 95 -3.94 -0.15 12.32
C LEU A 95 -5.22 -0.93 12.66
N HIS A 96 -5.63 -1.90 11.83
CA HIS A 96 -6.80 -2.74 12.08
C HIS A 96 -6.67 -3.54 13.39
N THR A 97 -5.48 -4.06 13.68
CA THR A 97 -5.25 -4.94 14.83
C THR A 97 -5.36 -4.18 16.15
N PHE A 98 -4.79 -2.99 16.24
CA PHE A 98 -4.71 -2.24 17.50
C PHE A 98 -5.72 -1.08 17.60
N TRP A 99 -6.07 -0.44 16.49
CA TRP A 99 -6.95 0.74 16.45
C TRP A 99 -7.88 0.73 15.22
N PRO A 100 -8.79 -0.25 15.09
CA PRO A 100 -9.68 -0.37 13.93
C PRO A 100 -10.55 0.87 13.65
N GLN A 101 -10.85 1.66 14.69
CA GLN A 101 -11.56 2.94 14.61
C GLN A 101 -10.85 3.96 13.72
N LEU A 102 -9.52 3.88 13.62
CA LEU A 102 -8.74 4.78 12.76
C LEU A 102 -8.91 4.43 11.28
N LEU A 103 -9.38 3.24 10.90
CA LEU A 103 -9.64 2.93 9.49
C LEU A 103 -10.89 3.61 8.92
N ARG A 104 -11.63 4.36 9.75
CA ARG A 104 -12.82 5.12 9.36
C ARG A 104 -12.49 6.60 9.23
N ASN A 105 -13.35 7.32 8.52
CA ASN A 105 -13.31 8.78 8.40
C ASN A 105 -11.99 9.30 7.78
N GLY A 106 -11.43 8.58 6.81
CA GLY A 106 -10.35 9.08 5.95
C GLY A 106 -8.99 9.28 6.61
N PHE A 107 -8.75 8.69 7.80
CA PHE A 107 -7.43 8.74 8.45
C PHE A 107 -6.35 8.06 7.59
N VAL A 108 -6.69 6.98 6.89
CA VAL A 108 -5.79 6.29 5.97
C VAL A 108 -6.09 6.72 4.55
N GLN A 109 -5.06 7.19 3.86
CA GLN A 109 -5.09 7.54 2.45
C GLN A 109 -4.00 6.75 1.74
N SER A 110 -4.24 6.37 0.50
CA SER A 110 -3.22 5.75 -0.34
C SER A 110 -2.93 6.65 -1.51
N PHE A 111 -1.65 6.83 -1.77
CA PHE A 111 -1.23 7.38 -3.02
C PHE A 111 -1.40 6.36 -4.14
N ARG A 112 -1.81 6.81 -5.31
CA ARG A 112 -1.81 5.98 -6.53
C ARG A 112 -1.01 6.71 -7.58
N THR A 113 0.15 6.16 -7.92
CA THR A 113 0.90 6.64 -9.08
C THR A 113 0.24 6.18 -10.37
N PRO A 114 0.17 7.03 -11.40
CA PRO A 114 -0.23 6.59 -12.73
C PRO A 114 0.79 5.58 -13.26
N LEU A 115 0.32 4.43 -13.74
CA LEU A 115 1.16 3.34 -14.24
C LEU A 115 1.89 3.71 -15.55
N LEU A 116 1.25 4.54 -16.37
CA LEU A 116 1.75 5.00 -17.66
C LEU A 116 1.35 6.46 -17.84
N LYS A 117 2.28 7.28 -18.31
CA LYS A 117 2.01 8.65 -18.76
C LYS A 117 2.42 8.75 -20.22
N PHE A 118 1.48 9.11 -21.07
CA PHE A 118 1.73 9.38 -22.47
C PHE A 118 1.86 10.89 -22.67
N ARG A 119 2.83 11.30 -23.48
CA ARG A 119 2.88 12.66 -24.04
C ARG A 119 2.31 12.54 -25.45
N HIS A 120 1.16 13.16 -25.68
CA HIS A 120 0.52 13.19 -26.99
C HIS A 120 1.08 14.38 -27.75
N GLU A 121 1.86 14.13 -28.80
CA GLU A 121 2.43 15.17 -29.65
C GLU A 121 1.77 15.20 -31.04
N ASP A 122 1.37 14.03 -31.56
CA ASP A 122 0.76 13.90 -32.89
C ASP A 122 -0.29 12.77 -32.98
N ASP A 123 -1.06 12.75 -34.07
CA ASP A 123 -2.08 11.72 -34.35
C ASP A 123 -1.49 10.31 -34.57
N ASN A 124 -0.17 10.19 -34.81
CA ASN A 124 0.48 8.89 -34.84
C ASN A 124 0.60 8.28 -33.44
N ASP A 125 0.51 9.07 -32.37
CA ASP A 125 0.52 8.58 -31.00
C ASP A 125 -0.74 7.79 -30.65
N ASP A 126 -1.90 8.07 -31.27
CA ASP A 126 -3.12 7.29 -31.08
C ASP A 126 -3.01 5.84 -31.58
N LEU A 127 -2.35 5.65 -32.72
CA LEU A 127 -2.03 4.33 -33.26
C LEU A 127 -1.04 3.59 -32.35
N ARG A 128 -0.07 4.31 -31.78
CA ARG A 128 0.96 3.75 -30.89
C ARG A 128 0.44 3.41 -29.50
N ILE A 129 -0.45 4.21 -28.93
CA ILE A 129 -1.14 3.92 -27.66
C ILE A 129 -1.91 2.62 -27.78
N ARG A 130 -2.61 2.39 -28.91
CA ARG A 130 -3.29 1.12 -29.18
C ARG A 130 -2.32 -0.06 -29.23
N LEU A 131 -1.12 0.12 -29.80
CA LEU A 131 -0.09 -0.93 -29.88
C LEU A 131 0.47 -1.33 -28.51
N VAL A 132 0.55 -0.41 -27.54
CA VAL A 132 1.02 -0.73 -26.17
C VAL A 132 0.16 -1.79 -25.50
N PHE A 133 -1.14 -1.75 -25.74
CA PHE A 133 -2.10 -2.70 -25.17
C PHE A 133 -2.36 -3.91 -26.07
N ASP A 134 -1.80 -3.95 -27.28
CA ASP A 134 -1.93 -5.06 -28.20
C ASP A 134 -0.97 -6.21 -27.84
N LYS A 135 -1.56 -7.30 -27.31
CA LYS A 135 -0.81 -8.48 -26.89
C LYS A 135 -0.19 -9.26 -28.05
N ARG A 136 -0.59 -9.01 -29.30
CA ARG A 136 -0.11 -9.75 -30.48
C ARG A 136 1.21 -9.21 -31.03
N ARG A 137 1.64 -8.01 -30.61
CA ARG A 137 2.85 -7.33 -31.09
C ARG A 137 3.81 -7.04 -29.94
N SER A 138 4.29 -8.10 -29.29
CA SER A 138 5.07 -7.99 -28.05
C SER A 138 6.41 -7.27 -28.20
N ASP A 139 7.05 -7.38 -29.36
CA ASP A 139 8.39 -6.82 -29.59
C ASP A 139 8.31 -5.32 -29.91
N ASP A 140 7.38 -4.91 -30.77
CA ASP A 140 7.06 -3.50 -31.02
C ASP A 140 6.66 -2.78 -29.74
N ARG A 141 5.89 -3.46 -28.87
CA ARG A 141 5.52 -2.95 -27.54
C ARG A 141 6.74 -2.73 -26.65
N LYS A 142 7.69 -3.68 -26.61
CA LYS A 142 8.91 -3.56 -25.80
C LYS A 142 9.80 -2.42 -26.29
N GLN A 143 9.99 -2.32 -27.61
CA GLN A 143 10.77 -1.26 -28.23
C GLN A 143 10.17 0.12 -27.92
N TRP A 144 8.87 0.28 -28.11
CA TRP A 144 8.18 1.55 -27.85
C TRP A 144 8.18 1.94 -26.37
N ILE A 145 7.94 0.99 -25.46
CA ILE A 145 8.02 1.24 -24.00
C ILE A 145 9.43 1.73 -23.64
N THR A 146 10.47 1.18 -24.25
CA THR A 146 11.87 1.54 -23.96
C THR A 146 12.24 2.93 -24.49
N GLU A 147 11.72 3.32 -25.65
CA GLU A 147 12.07 4.57 -26.33
C GLU A 147 11.27 5.79 -25.83
N ARG A 148 10.03 5.59 -25.34
CA ARG A 148 9.08 6.70 -25.11
C ARG A 148 8.34 6.69 -23.78
N LEU A 149 8.47 5.66 -22.92
CA LEU A 149 8.17 5.90 -21.50
C LEU A 149 9.24 6.83 -20.97
N VAL A 150 8.89 8.10 -20.81
CA VAL A 150 9.48 8.87 -19.74
C VAL A 150 9.00 8.17 -18.47
N ALA A 151 9.93 7.60 -17.69
CA ALA A 151 9.61 7.13 -16.35
C ALA A 151 8.81 8.25 -15.69
N VAL A 152 7.56 7.98 -15.36
CA VAL A 152 6.74 8.99 -14.70
C VAL A 152 7.40 9.16 -13.36
N ASP A 153 8.13 10.26 -13.17
CA ASP A 153 8.40 10.75 -11.82
C ASP A 153 7.06 10.68 -11.11
N GLN A 154 7.04 9.94 -10.01
CA GLN A 154 5.81 9.59 -9.31
C GLN A 154 5.07 10.89 -8.97
N VAL A 155 4.15 11.34 -9.79
CA VAL A 155 3.50 12.64 -9.54
C VAL A 155 2.69 12.46 -8.27
N LEU A 156 2.86 13.33 -7.25
CA LEU A 156 2.11 13.32 -5.98
C LEU A 156 0.58 13.49 -6.17
N PHE A 157 0.11 13.59 -7.42
CA PHE A 157 -1.27 13.74 -7.79
C PHE A 157 -1.56 12.90 -9.03
N ASP A 158 -2.72 12.21 -9.06
CA ASP A 158 -3.20 11.56 -10.29
C ASP A 158 -3.49 12.62 -11.39
N PRO A 159 -3.76 12.23 -12.66
CA PRO A 159 -4.11 13.19 -13.72
C PRO A 159 -5.36 14.06 -13.44
N MET A 160 -6.10 13.76 -12.37
CA MET A 160 -7.26 14.52 -11.88
C MET A 160 -6.98 15.20 -10.51
N GLY A 161 -5.74 15.20 -10.01
CA GLY A 161 -5.37 15.84 -8.75
C GLY A 161 -5.64 15.04 -7.46
N ARG A 162 -6.05 13.76 -7.51
CA ARG A 162 -6.73 13.10 -6.37
C ARG A 162 -5.89 12.04 -5.65
N LEU A 163 -5.68 12.28 -4.35
CA LEU A 163 -5.35 11.25 -3.35
C LEU A 163 -6.51 10.26 -3.23
N LYS A 164 -6.23 8.95 -3.10
CA LYS A 164 -7.29 7.99 -2.82
C LYS A 164 -7.58 7.97 -1.33
N HIS A 165 -8.76 8.48 -0.96
CA HIS A 165 -9.27 8.41 0.41
C HIS A 165 -10.01 7.09 0.62
N TYR A 166 -9.70 6.39 1.71
CA TYR A 166 -10.56 5.31 2.21
C TYR A 166 -11.57 5.92 3.18
N ALA A 167 -12.78 6.18 2.69
CA ALA A 167 -13.84 6.71 3.52
C ALA A 167 -14.33 5.65 4.51
N THR A 168 -14.40 4.40 4.05
CA THR A 168 -14.90 3.26 4.81
C THR A 168 -13.94 2.06 4.76
N VAL A 169 -14.06 1.17 5.74
CA VAL A 169 -13.36 -0.12 5.73
C VAL A 169 -13.76 -0.95 4.50
N SER A 170 -15.00 -0.80 4.01
CA SER A 170 -15.46 -1.47 2.79
C SER A 170 -14.66 -1.08 1.56
N ASP A 171 -14.17 0.16 1.47
CA ASP A 171 -13.34 0.62 0.34
C ASP A 171 -11.99 -0.10 0.32
N ILE A 172 -11.39 -0.26 1.50
CA ILE A 172 -10.17 -1.04 1.72
C ILE A 172 -10.42 -2.50 1.33
N MET A 173 -11.51 -3.09 1.82
CA MET A 173 -11.84 -4.48 1.57
C MET A 173 -12.09 -4.75 0.08
N ARG A 174 -12.81 -3.87 -0.62
CA ARG A 174 -13.04 -4.00 -2.07
C ARG A 174 -11.74 -3.95 -2.87
N GLU A 175 -10.82 -3.05 -2.51
CA GLU A 175 -9.52 -2.94 -3.19
C GLU A 175 -8.68 -4.21 -3.02
N HIS A 176 -8.63 -4.73 -1.79
CA HIS A 176 -7.80 -5.89 -1.48
C HIS A 176 -8.49 -7.23 -1.69
N PHE A 177 -9.79 -7.26 -2.04
CA PHE A 177 -10.60 -8.47 -2.09
C PHE A 177 -10.00 -9.55 -3.00
N ARG A 178 -9.66 -9.20 -4.25
CA ARG A 178 -9.15 -10.17 -5.23
C ARG A 178 -7.85 -10.81 -4.78
N VAL A 179 -6.90 -9.97 -4.32
CA VAL A 179 -5.60 -10.43 -3.83
C VAL A 179 -5.77 -11.28 -2.57
N ARG A 180 -6.61 -10.85 -1.62
CA ARG A 180 -6.88 -11.62 -0.39
C ARG A 180 -7.53 -12.97 -0.68
N ARG A 181 -8.46 -13.02 -1.63
CA ARG A 181 -9.10 -14.27 -2.07
C ARG A 181 -8.07 -15.23 -2.66
N GLN A 182 -7.24 -14.75 -3.59
CA GLN A 182 -6.18 -15.57 -4.18
C GLN A 182 -5.21 -16.08 -3.11
N LYS A 183 -4.73 -15.23 -2.21
CA LYS A 183 -3.83 -15.66 -1.12
C LYS A 183 -4.50 -16.59 -0.12
N TYR A 184 -5.83 -16.54 0.01
CA TYR A 184 -6.58 -17.48 0.82
C TYR A 184 -6.65 -18.86 0.15
N GLU A 185 -6.91 -18.91 -1.15
CA GLU A 185 -6.87 -20.14 -1.96
C GLU A 185 -5.48 -20.79 -1.89
N GLU A 186 -4.41 -20.02 -2.12
CA GLU A 186 -3.03 -20.51 -2.03
C GLU A 186 -2.71 -21.12 -0.64
N ARG A 187 -3.14 -20.48 0.45
CA ARG A 187 -2.96 -21.01 1.81
C ARG A 187 -3.78 -22.27 2.08
N LYS A 188 -5.03 -22.30 1.63
CA LYS A 188 -5.91 -23.46 1.77
C LYS A 188 -5.31 -24.67 1.05
N ASP A 189 -4.81 -24.49 -0.16
CA ASP A 189 -4.17 -25.57 -0.93
C ASP A 189 -2.90 -26.07 -0.24
N TYR A 190 -2.11 -25.16 0.33
CA TYR A 190 -0.93 -25.51 1.11
C TYR A 190 -1.28 -26.34 2.36
N GLU A 191 -2.24 -25.90 3.17
CA GLU A 191 -2.71 -26.63 4.35
C GLU A 191 -3.27 -28.01 3.99
N THR A 192 -4.02 -28.08 2.89
CA THR A 192 -4.56 -29.36 2.37
C THR A 192 -3.42 -30.32 2.03
N ARG A 193 -2.40 -29.85 1.31
CA ARG A 193 -1.22 -30.66 0.97
C ARG A 193 -0.44 -31.13 2.20
N MET A 194 -0.32 -30.29 3.22
CA MET A 194 0.35 -30.65 4.47
C MET A 194 -0.41 -31.73 5.25
N LEU A 195 -1.74 -31.59 5.36
CA LEU A 195 -2.60 -32.58 6.00
C LEU A 195 -2.62 -33.91 5.24
N ASP A 196 -2.69 -33.87 3.91
CA ASP A 196 -2.58 -35.08 3.08
C ASP A 196 -1.23 -35.77 3.25
N ALA A 197 -0.14 -35.00 3.34
CA ALA A 197 1.18 -35.56 3.61
C ALA A 197 1.27 -36.20 5.02
N GLN A 198 0.64 -35.59 6.03
CA GLN A 198 0.54 -36.18 7.37
C GLN A 198 -0.32 -37.45 7.37
N ARG A 199 -1.47 -37.46 6.70
CA ARG A 199 -2.35 -38.63 6.57
C ARG A 199 -1.60 -39.81 5.96
N ARG A 200 -0.89 -39.59 4.84
CA ARG A 200 -0.08 -40.63 4.17
C ARG A 200 1.03 -41.19 5.06
N ARG A 201 1.59 -40.40 5.97
CA ARG A 201 2.60 -40.89 6.92
C ARG A 201 1.99 -41.82 7.98
N LEU A 202 0.79 -41.48 8.46
CA LEU A 202 0.06 -42.27 9.45
C LEU A 202 -0.55 -43.54 8.86
N GLU A 203 -0.97 -43.54 7.59
CA GLU A 203 -1.45 -44.72 6.87
C GLU A 203 -0.36 -45.76 6.60
N ASN A 204 0.92 -45.34 6.61
CA ASN A 204 2.08 -46.20 6.34
C ASN A 204 2.82 -46.66 7.62
N GLN A 205 2.26 -46.39 8.81
CA GLN A 205 2.72 -46.89 10.12
C GLN A 205 1.81 -48.01 10.61
#